data_AF-A0ABD5NE70-F1
#
_entry.id   AF-A0ABD5NE70-F1
#
_cell.length_a   1.000
_cell.length_b   1.000
_cell.length_c   1.000
_cell.angle_alpha   90.00
_cell.angle_beta   90.00
_cell.angle_gamma   90.00
#
_symmetry.space_group_name_H-M   'P 1'
#
loop_
_entity.id
_entity.type
_entity.pdbx_description
1 polymer ?
#
loop_
_entity_poly.entity_id
_entity_poly.type
_entity_poly.pdbx_seq_one_letter_code
_entity_poly.pdbx_strand_id
1 'polypeptide(L)'
;MAEVPPTDEGWFVLHDFYTVDWDAWRAAPERDREAALDEVESFVAHREALAQADEGDSAVFSITGHEADLMFVHFRESLDELDRIERQFEQTAFADYTDHADSYVSVVEISGYTAPDYFEDPESVDTGLRKYFESKLTPEIPEDTYVSFYPMSKRRQPGQNWYDLDIEERAEMMEVHGDLGKQYAGKIEQVIASSVGLDDMEWGVTLFADDLTDVKDIVYEMRFDEVSAKYGEFGSFYVGRRFPPEDFPAFMAGEEVPTPEDDHPHGDGHHGDSESHHHGDDGGHHGSDSDDDGGDADHGPDGDRAGDVDSLREELDDLDVYAGQPHGEDVYATVLYSEADADDLFEEVDGLRGNFEHYDTHVKTAVYDGREADRRAVVSIWDTASAADTASGFLADLPGIVDRSDEESGFGTMGMFYTVKPEKREDFVEKFDVVGGVLADMDGHFDTDLMVNVEDENDMFIASQWRSKEDAMTFFRSDDFADTVDWGRDVLADRPRHVFLA
;
A
#
# COMPACT_ATOMS: atom_id res chain seq x y z
N MET A 1 -18.07 -5.72 -41.35
CA MET A 1 -18.53 -5.84 -39.96
C MET A 1 -17.57 -4.99 -39.15
N ALA A 2 -18.06 -4.27 -38.14
CA ALA A 2 -17.15 -3.62 -37.21
C ALA A 2 -16.26 -4.69 -36.57
N GLU A 3 -14.98 -4.39 -36.40
CA GLU A 3 -14.02 -5.28 -35.76
C GLU A 3 -14.27 -5.30 -34.25
N VAL A 4 -14.23 -6.48 -33.64
CA VAL A 4 -14.43 -6.61 -32.19
C VAL A 4 -13.05 -6.52 -31.54
N PRO A 5 -12.83 -5.57 -30.61
CA PRO A 5 -11.55 -5.49 -29.90
C PRO A 5 -11.32 -6.77 -29.08
N PRO A 6 -10.08 -7.28 -28.99
CA PRO A 6 -9.77 -8.38 -28.08
C PRO A 6 -9.86 -7.90 -26.63
N THR A 7 -10.14 -8.85 -25.75
CA THR A 7 -10.20 -8.68 -24.30
C THR A 7 -9.48 -9.84 -23.64
N ASP A 8 -8.82 -9.58 -22.52
CA ASP A 8 -8.39 -10.61 -21.58
C ASP A 8 -9.16 -10.40 -20.28
N GLU A 9 -9.67 -11.51 -19.74
CA GLU A 9 -10.52 -11.52 -18.55
C GLU A 9 -9.77 -12.02 -17.31
N GLY A 10 -9.97 -11.31 -16.20
CA GLY A 10 -9.39 -11.62 -14.90
C GLY A 10 -10.39 -12.22 -13.92
N TRP A 11 -10.31 -11.81 -12.65
CA TRP A 11 -11.26 -12.21 -11.61
C TRP A 11 -12.68 -11.71 -11.90
N PHE A 12 -13.67 -12.53 -11.53
CA PHE A 12 -15.06 -12.10 -11.42
C PHE A 12 -15.22 -11.16 -10.23
N VAL A 13 -16.13 -10.21 -10.37
CA VAL A 13 -16.43 -9.17 -9.39
C VAL A 13 -17.89 -9.23 -8.99
N LEU A 14 -18.15 -9.15 -7.69
CA LEU A 14 -19.48 -8.89 -7.14
C LEU A 14 -19.41 -7.61 -6.29
N HIS A 15 -20.25 -6.62 -6.64
CA HIS A 15 -20.62 -5.53 -5.74
C HIS A 15 -21.99 -5.83 -5.16
N ASP A 16 -22.09 -6.05 -3.86
CA ASP A 16 -23.31 -6.48 -3.19
C ASP A 16 -23.74 -5.42 -2.17
N PHE A 17 -24.93 -4.83 -2.37
CA PHE A 17 -25.38 -3.65 -1.63
C PHE A 17 -26.49 -4.00 -0.66
N TYR A 18 -26.38 -3.51 0.58
CA TYR A 18 -27.36 -3.74 1.63
C TYR A 18 -27.80 -2.44 2.29
N THR A 19 -29.08 -2.38 2.69
CA THR A 19 -29.59 -1.41 3.66
C THR A 19 -29.78 -2.08 5.02
N VAL A 20 -29.56 -1.34 6.10
CA VAL A 20 -29.76 -1.82 7.47
C VAL A 20 -31.20 -1.55 7.92
N ASP A 21 -31.90 -2.58 8.41
CA ASP A 21 -33.15 -2.39 9.17
C ASP A 21 -32.80 -1.91 10.58
N TRP A 22 -32.59 -0.60 10.68
CA TRP A 22 -32.25 0.07 11.92
C TRP A 22 -33.32 -0.09 13.02
N ASP A 23 -34.59 -0.31 12.66
CA ASP A 23 -35.65 -0.54 13.63
C ASP A 23 -35.57 -1.96 14.21
N ALA A 24 -35.35 -2.96 13.36
CA ALA A 24 -35.08 -4.34 13.80
C ALA A 24 -33.81 -4.42 14.65
N TRP A 25 -32.72 -3.79 14.20
CA TRP A 25 -31.46 -3.73 14.94
C TRP A 25 -31.64 -3.13 16.34
N ARG A 26 -32.25 -1.94 16.46
CA ARG A 26 -32.48 -1.31 17.78
C ARG A 26 -33.43 -2.10 18.68
N ALA A 27 -34.34 -2.88 18.11
CA ALA A 27 -35.29 -3.69 18.87
C ALA A 27 -34.68 -5.02 19.36
N ALA A 28 -33.59 -5.47 18.75
CA ALA A 28 -32.93 -6.73 19.08
C ALA A 28 -32.30 -6.71 20.49
N PRO A 29 -32.33 -7.84 21.22
CA PRO A 29 -31.56 -7.99 22.45
C PRO A 29 -30.06 -7.76 22.22
N GLU A 30 -29.38 -7.14 23.19
CA GLU A 30 -27.93 -6.89 23.15
C GLU A 30 -27.11 -8.14 22.78
N ARG A 31 -27.42 -9.28 23.41
CA ARG A 31 -26.78 -10.56 23.10
C ARG A 31 -26.92 -11.00 21.64
N ASP A 32 -28.07 -10.72 21.01
CA ASP A 32 -28.31 -11.12 19.63
C ASP A 32 -27.58 -10.17 18.67
N ARG A 33 -27.45 -8.89 19.05
CA ARG A 33 -26.62 -7.90 18.34
C ARG A 33 -25.13 -8.24 18.41
N GLU A 34 -24.61 -8.54 19.61
CA GLU A 34 -23.22 -8.97 19.81
C GLU A 34 -22.90 -10.21 18.97
N ALA A 35 -23.75 -11.24 19.02
CA ALA A 35 -23.55 -12.45 18.24
C ALA A 35 -23.60 -12.20 16.72
N ALA A 36 -24.43 -11.27 16.25
CA ALA A 36 -24.48 -10.89 14.85
C ALA A 36 -23.23 -10.12 14.41
N LEU A 37 -22.70 -9.22 15.26
CA LEU A 37 -21.45 -8.50 15.01
C LEU A 37 -20.26 -9.45 14.95
N ASP A 38 -20.11 -10.33 15.94
CA ASP A 38 -19.03 -11.33 15.97
C ASP A 38 -19.04 -12.21 14.71
N GLU A 39 -20.23 -12.59 14.23
CA GLU A 39 -20.37 -13.44 13.05
C GLU A 39 -20.07 -12.70 11.74
N VAL A 40 -20.53 -11.45 11.57
CA VAL A 40 -20.23 -10.68 10.36
C VAL A 40 -18.77 -10.23 10.31
N GLU A 41 -18.18 -9.86 11.45
CA GLU A 41 -16.75 -9.58 11.57
C GLU A 41 -15.95 -10.81 11.12
N SER A 42 -16.24 -11.98 11.68
CA SER A 42 -15.56 -13.22 11.28
C SER A 42 -15.81 -13.59 9.81
N PHE A 43 -17.01 -13.31 9.29
CA PHE A 43 -17.34 -13.53 7.89
C PHE A 43 -16.46 -12.66 6.97
N VAL A 44 -16.34 -11.36 7.24
CA VAL A 44 -15.55 -10.46 6.39
C VAL A 44 -14.06 -10.68 6.59
N ALA A 45 -13.58 -10.78 7.83
CA ALA A 45 -12.17 -11.00 8.14
C ALA A 45 -11.62 -12.30 7.49
N HIS A 46 -12.41 -13.37 7.48
CA HIS A 46 -12.01 -14.60 6.78
C HIS A 46 -11.80 -14.39 5.27
N ARG A 47 -12.55 -13.47 4.66
CA ARG A 47 -12.52 -13.20 3.22
C ARG A 47 -11.46 -12.16 2.86
N GLU A 48 -11.19 -11.20 3.73
CA GLU A 48 -10.03 -10.31 3.63
C GLU A 48 -8.72 -11.11 3.77
N ALA A 49 -8.66 -12.09 4.67
CA ALA A 49 -7.50 -12.98 4.79
C ALA A 49 -7.23 -13.84 3.54
N LEU A 50 -8.21 -14.03 2.64
CA LEU A 50 -7.98 -14.71 1.37
C LEU A 50 -7.19 -13.85 0.37
N ALA A 51 -7.17 -12.52 0.55
CA ALA A 51 -6.35 -11.62 -0.26
C ALA A 51 -4.87 -11.97 -0.12
N GLN A 52 -4.45 -12.29 1.11
CA GLN A 52 -3.08 -12.69 1.44
C GLN A 52 -2.68 -14.08 0.90
N ALA A 53 -3.62 -14.83 0.30
CA ALA A 53 -3.40 -16.18 -0.21
C ALA A 53 -3.40 -16.28 -1.74
N ASP A 54 -3.45 -15.14 -2.46
CA ASP A 54 -3.64 -15.06 -3.91
C ASP A 54 -4.97 -15.71 -4.40
N GLU A 55 -5.95 -15.94 -3.50
CA GLU A 55 -7.21 -16.64 -3.82
C GLU A 55 -8.38 -15.68 -4.12
N GLY A 56 -8.14 -14.36 -4.05
CA GLY A 56 -9.14 -13.32 -4.27
C GLY A 56 -9.21 -12.33 -3.13
N ASP A 57 -9.82 -11.17 -3.35
CA ASP A 57 -9.88 -10.08 -2.37
C ASP A 57 -11.32 -9.72 -1.99
N SER A 58 -11.52 -9.13 -0.82
CA SER A 58 -12.82 -8.67 -0.35
C SER A 58 -12.69 -7.46 0.57
N ALA A 59 -13.65 -6.55 0.53
CA ALA A 59 -13.72 -5.46 1.50
C ALA A 59 -15.16 -5.04 1.73
N VAL A 60 -15.40 -4.41 2.88
CA VAL A 60 -16.67 -3.77 3.22
C VAL A 60 -16.53 -2.25 3.19
N PHE A 61 -17.56 -1.58 2.69
CA PHE A 61 -17.63 -0.14 2.61
C PHE A 61 -18.94 0.36 3.23
N SER A 62 -18.83 1.42 4.02
CA SER A 62 -19.99 2.21 4.43
C SER A 62 -20.43 3.09 3.26
N ILE A 63 -21.70 3.02 2.84
CA ILE A 63 -22.21 3.79 1.70
C ILE A 63 -22.91 5.05 2.20
N THR A 64 -22.52 6.21 1.66
CA THR A 64 -23.15 7.48 1.97
C THR A 64 -24.36 7.70 1.09
N GLY A 65 -25.56 7.77 1.68
CA GLY A 65 -26.78 8.08 0.95
C GLY A 65 -27.98 7.33 1.50
N HIS A 66 -28.94 7.06 0.62
CA HIS A 66 -30.13 6.26 0.94
C HIS A 66 -30.30 5.07 -0.02
N GLU A 67 -29.39 4.92 -0.98
CA GLU A 67 -29.43 3.85 -1.98
C GLU A 67 -28.92 2.54 -1.37
N ALA A 68 -27.95 2.61 -0.45
CA ALA A 68 -27.45 1.52 0.38
C ALA A 68 -26.80 2.10 1.65
N ASP A 69 -26.62 1.27 2.68
CA ASP A 69 -25.85 1.58 3.88
C ASP A 69 -24.49 0.86 3.88
N LEU A 70 -24.42 -0.33 3.27
CA LEU A 70 -23.23 -1.16 3.15
C LEU A 70 -23.04 -1.62 1.70
N MET A 71 -21.80 -1.77 1.29
CA MET A 71 -21.40 -2.46 0.06
C MET A 71 -20.28 -3.44 0.38
N PHE A 72 -20.47 -4.71 0.01
CA PHE A 72 -19.40 -5.69 -0.02
C PHE A 72 -18.87 -5.80 -1.45
N VAL A 73 -17.55 -5.76 -1.60
CA VAL A 73 -16.90 -6.01 -2.88
C VAL A 73 -16.11 -7.31 -2.77
N HIS A 74 -16.27 -8.21 -3.74
CA HIS A 74 -15.58 -9.48 -3.79
C HIS A 74 -14.95 -9.70 -5.17
N PHE A 75 -13.66 -10.04 -5.21
CA PHE A 75 -12.96 -10.49 -6.41
C PHE A 75 -12.60 -11.98 -6.30
N ARG A 76 -13.03 -12.82 -7.24
CA ARG A 76 -12.75 -14.27 -7.21
C ARG A 76 -12.44 -14.83 -8.59
N GLU A 77 -11.67 -15.91 -8.66
CA GLU A 77 -11.38 -16.61 -9.92
C GLU A 77 -12.63 -17.16 -10.62
N SER A 78 -13.69 -17.50 -9.86
CA SER A 78 -14.90 -18.07 -10.42
C SER A 78 -16.20 -17.47 -9.89
N LEU A 79 -17.19 -17.38 -10.79
CA LEU A 79 -18.55 -16.96 -10.44
C LEU A 79 -19.21 -17.90 -9.40
N ASP A 80 -18.88 -19.19 -9.40
CA ASP A 80 -19.40 -20.18 -8.45
C ASP A 80 -18.95 -19.90 -7.00
N GLU A 81 -17.85 -19.18 -6.82
CA GLU A 81 -17.38 -18.72 -5.51
C GLU A 81 -18.15 -17.48 -5.06
N LEU A 82 -18.37 -16.52 -5.95
CA LEU A 82 -19.20 -15.34 -5.66
C LEU A 82 -20.63 -15.74 -5.27
N ASP A 83 -21.28 -16.61 -6.06
CA ASP A 83 -22.61 -17.18 -5.75
C ASP A 83 -22.63 -17.90 -4.39
N ARG A 84 -21.52 -18.52 -3.98
CA ARG A 84 -21.43 -19.16 -2.67
C ARG A 84 -21.29 -18.12 -1.56
N ILE A 85 -20.48 -17.10 -1.75
CA ILE A 85 -20.25 -16.03 -0.78
C ILE A 85 -21.55 -15.28 -0.50
N GLU A 86 -22.26 -14.85 -1.54
CA GLU A 86 -23.57 -14.19 -1.46
C GLU A 86 -24.55 -15.02 -0.60
N ARG A 87 -24.72 -16.31 -0.93
CA ARG A 87 -25.63 -17.21 -0.16
C ARG A 87 -25.13 -17.56 1.24
N GLN A 88 -23.84 -17.39 1.52
CA GLN A 88 -23.29 -17.61 2.86
C GLN A 88 -23.55 -16.39 3.75
N PHE A 89 -23.56 -15.18 3.20
CA PHE A 89 -23.93 -13.97 3.95
C PHE A 89 -25.35 -14.09 4.51
N GLU A 90 -26.30 -14.56 3.68
CA GLU A 90 -27.69 -14.87 4.05
C GLU A 90 -27.87 -15.92 5.15
N GLN A 91 -26.80 -16.60 5.56
CA GLN A 91 -26.83 -17.57 6.67
C GLN A 91 -26.33 -16.99 7.99
N THR A 92 -25.78 -15.77 7.98
CA THR A 92 -25.31 -15.07 9.17
C THR A 92 -26.47 -14.48 9.98
N ALA A 93 -26.30 -14.33 11.28
CA ALA A 93 -27.26 -13.62 12.13
C ALA A 93 -27.33 -12.11 11.81
N PHE A 94 -26.30 -11.55 11.17
CA PHE A 94 -26.30 -10.14 10.74
C PHE A 94 -27.27 -9.89 9.58
N ALA A 95 -27.40 -10.85 8.66
CA ALA A 95 -28.34 -10.77 7.54
C ALA A 95 -29.82 -10.64 7.97
N ASP A 96 -30.18 -11.05 9.19
CA ASP A 96 -31.53 -10.82 9.74
C ASP A 96 -31.85 -9.32 9.96
N TYR A 97 -30.83 -8.45 9.92
CA TYR A 97 -30.94 -6.99 10.13
C TYR A 97 -30.59 -6.18 8.88
N THR A 98 -30.41 -6.82 7.74
CA THR A 98 -30.15 -6.15 6.47
C THR A 98 -31.17 -6.58 5.42
N ASP A 99 -31.39 -5.69 4.45
CA ASP A 99 -32.14 -5.98 3.23
C ASP A 99 -31.19 -5.78 2.04
N HIS A 100 -31.19 -6.75 1.11
CA HIS A 100 -30.44 -6.63 -0.14
C HIS A 100 -31.02 -5.50 -1.00
N ALA A 101 -30.23 -4.46 -1.24
CA ALA A 101 -30.63 -3.23 -1.92
C ALA A 101 -30.41 -3.31 -3.43
N ASP A 102 -29.24 -3.76 -3.86
CA ASP A 102 -28.85 -3.88 -5.26
C ASP A 102 -27.63 -4.81 -5.39
N SER A 103 -27.24 -5.17 -6.61
CA SER A 103 -26.04 -5.97 -6.89
C SER A 103 -25.47 -5.66 -8.26
N TYR A 104 -24.17 -5.88 -8.46
CA TYR A 104 -23.57 -5.83 -9.79
C TYR A 104 -22.53 -6.93 -10.00
N VAL A 105 -22.72 -7.73 -11.05
CA VAL A 105 -21.85 -8.87 -11.42
C VAL A 105 -21.07 -8.57 -12.70
N SER A 106 -19.75 -8.65 -12.61
CA SER A 106 -18.86 -8.36 -13.73
C SER A 106 -17.60 -9.24 -13.71
N VAL A 107 -16.74 -9.08 -14.70
CA VAL A 107 -15.42 -9.71 -14.79
C VAL A 107 -14.39 -8.66 -15.17
N VAL A 108 -13.27 -8.60 -14.46
CA VAL A 108 -12.19 -7.66 -14.72
C VAL A 108 -11.73 -7.79 -16.18
N GLU A 109 -11.58 -6.67 -16.89
CA GLU A 109 -11.31 -6.65 -18.34
C GLU A 109 -10.12 -5.76 -18.67
N ILE A 110 -9.16 -6.30 -19.43
CA ILE A 110 -8.16 -5.51 -20.13
C ILE A 110 -8.57 -5.42 -21.59
N SER A 111 -8.72 -4.18 -22.07
CA SER A 111 -9.16 -3.93 -23.42
C SER A 111 -7.99 -3.78 -24.39
N GLY A 112 -8.11 -4.36 -25.59
CA GLY A 112 -7.14 -4.18 -26.67
C GLY A 112 -7.00 -2.76 -27.21
N TYR A 113 -7.85 -1.81 -26.80
CA TYR A 113 -7.67 -0.40 -27.15
C TYR A 113 -6.48 0.24 -26.46
N THR A 114 -6.26 -0.08 -25.19
CA THR A 114 -5.22 0.53 -24.35
C THR A 114 -3.89 -0.21 -24.44
N ALA A 115 -3.90 -1.41 -25.03
CA ALA A 115 -2.75 -2.31 -25.10
C ALA A 115 -2.66 -3.07 -26.44
N PRO A 116 -2.74 -2.41 -27.62
CA PRO A 116 -2.78 -3.11 -28.91
C PRO A 116 -1.56 -4.03 -29.12
N ASP A 117 -0.36 -3.56 -28.75
CA ASP A 117 0.88 -4.33 -28.87
C ASP A 117 0.87 -5.59 -27.99
N TYR A 118 0.19 -5.56 -26.83
CA TYR A 118 0.04 -6.70 -25.92
C TYR A 118 -0.78 -7.83 -26.56
N PHE A 119 -1.83 -7.50 -27.31
CA PHE A 119 -2.66 -8.50 -27.98
C PHE A 119 -2.11 -8.96 -29.34
N GLU A 120 -1.35 -8.10 -30.04
CA GLU A 120 -0.77 -8.45 -31.35
C GLU A 120 0.49 -9.32 -31.23
N ASP A 121 1.40 -8.98 -30.32
CA ASP A 121 2.62 -9.74 -30.05
C ASP A 121 3.03 -9.56 -28.57
N PRO A 122 2.49 -10.38 -27.65
CA PRO A 122 2.77 -10.27 -26.22
C PRO A 122 4.26 -10.32 -25.88
N GLU A 123 5.09 -11.00 -26.68
CA GLU A 123 6.54 -11.11 -26.47
C GLU A 123 7.30 -9.84 -26.90
N SER A 124 6.68 -8.98 -27.71
CA SER A 124 7.24 -7.69 -28.14
C SER A 124 7.07 -6.57 -27.11
N VAL A 125 6.12 -6.73 -26.20
CA VAL A 125 5.87 -5.80 -25.10
C VAL A 125 6.92 -6.00 -24.02
N ASP A 126 7.41 -4.88 -23.47
CA ASP A 126 8.32 -4.89 -22.33
C ASP A 126 7.74 -5.71 -21.16
N THR A 127 8.61 -6.45 -20.46
CA THR A 127 8.18 -7.37 -19.39
C THR A 127 7.48 -6.64 -18.24
N GLY A 128 7.89 -5.42 -17.91
CA GLY A 128 7.24 -4.60 -16.88
C GLY A 128 5.81 -4.21 -17.28
N LEU A 129 5.61 -3.79 -18.52
CA LEU A 129 4.29 -3.45 -19.04
C LEU A 129 3.38 -4.69 -19.14
N ARG A 130 3.93 -5.87 -19.45
CA ARG A 130 3.20 -7.15 -19.41
C ARG A 130 2.73 -7.48 -17.99
N LYS A 131 3.63 -7.40 -17.00
CA LYS A 131 3.31 -7.62 -15.58
C LYS A 131 2.26 -6.62 -15.08
N TYR A 132 2.34 -5.36 -15.51
CA TYR A 132 1.33 -4.35 -15.19
C TYR A 132 -0.06 -4.72 -15.72
N PHE A 133 -0.15 -5.23 -16.94
CA PHE A 133 -1.43 -5.75 -17.44
C PHE A 133 -1.86 -6.99 -16.66
N GLU A 134 -0.97 -7.95 -16.43
CA GLU A 134 -1.30 -9.16 -15.67
C GLU A 134 -1.79 -8.85 -14.25
N SER A 135 -1.20 -7.87 -13.55
CA SER A 135 -1.67 -7.46 -12.21
C SER A 135 -3.06 -6.83 -12.23
N LYS A 136 -3.44 -6.19 -13.35
CA LYS A 136 -4.79 -5.66 -13.52
C LYS A 136 -5.84 -6.76 -13.67
N LEU A 137 -5.50 -8.01 -13.98
CA LEU A 137 -6.44 -9.13 -14.03
C LEU A 137 -6.83 -9.64 -12.63
N THR A 138 -5.97 -9.44 -11.64
CA THR A 138 -6.15 -9.88 -10.24
C THR A 138 -5.94 -8.69 -9.30
N PRO A 139 -6.82 -7.67 -9.35
CA PRO A 139 -6.64 -6.45 -8.58
C PRO A 139 -6.84 -6.68 -7.08
N GLU A 140 -6.14 -5.88 -6.28
CA GLU A 140 -6.32 -5.78 -4.84
C GLU A 140 -7.14 -4.53 -4.49
N ILE A 141 -7.76 -4.53 -3.31
CA ILE A 141 -8.54 -3.43 -2.76
C ILE A 141 -7.65 -2.68 -1.78
N PRO A 142 -7.37 -1.38 -2.00
CA PRO A 142 -6.56 -0.59 -1.08
C PRO A 142 -7.15 -0.49 0.33
N GLU A 143 -6.31 -0.53 1.38
CA GLU A 143 -6.72 -0.59 2.79
C GLU A 143 -7.43 0.67 3.29
N ASP A 144 -6.97 1.87 2.89
CA ASP A 144 -7.40 3.14 3.49
C ASP A 144 -8.05 4.14 2.55
N THR A 145 -9.04 3.65 1.82
CA THR A 145 -9.55 4.39 0.67
C THR A 145 -11.04 4.70 0.75
N TYR A 146 -11.44 5.76 0.06
CA TYR A 146 -12.81 5.91 -0.37
C TYR A 146 -13.05 5.11 -1.65
N VAL A 147 -14.27 4.64 -1.84
CA VAL A 147 -14.71 3.99 -3.07
C VAL A 147 -15.76 4.83 -3.77
N SER A 148 -15.70 4.84 -5.10
CA SER A 148 -16.79 5.27 -5.98
C SER A 148 -17.05 4.18 -7.01
N PHE A 149 -18.22 3.55 -6.93
CA PHE A 149 -18.69 2.59 -7.92
C PHE A 149 -19.80 3.18 -8.79
N TYR A 150 -19.74 2.93 -10.10
CA TYR A 150 -20.85 3.19 -11.01
C TYR A 150 -20.83 2.26 -12.23
N PRO A 151 -21.99 1.74 -12.66
CA PRO A 151 -22.08 1.02 -13.91
C PRO A 151 -22.27 1.99 -15.09
N MET A 152 -21.79 1.60 -16.28
CA MET A 152 -21.92 2.39 -17.49
C MET A 152 -22.02 1.54 -18.76
N SER A 153 -22.53 2.15 -19.83
CA SER A 153 -22.60 1.59 -21.18
C SER A 153 -22.12 2.58 -22.22
N LYS A 154 -21.81 2.10 -23.42
CA LYS A 154 -21.56 2.92 -24.60
C LYS A 154 -22.85 3.02 -25.43
N ARG A 155 -23.23 4.25 -25.75
CA ARG A 155 -24.48 4.61 -26.44
C ARG A 155 -24.61 3.93 -27.80
N ARG A 156 -25.84 3.55 -28.13
CA ARG A 156 -26.25 2.93 -29.42
C ARG A 156 -27.37 3.69 -30.14
N GLN A 157 -27.42 5.02 -29.97
CA GLN A 157 -28.49 5.87 -30.53
C GLN A 157 -28.15 6.31 -31.97
N PRO A 158 -29.16 6.67 -32.81
CA PRO A 158 -28.91 7.16 -34.16
C PRO A 158 -27.97 8.39 -34.17
N GLY A 159 -26.83 8.25 -34.84
CA GLY A 159 -25.79 9.29 -34.91
C GLY A 159 -24.81 9.30 -33.73
N GLN A 160 -24.99 8.42 -32.74
CA GLN A 160 -24.12 8.21 -31.57
C GLN A 160 -24.12 6.72 -31.24
N ASN A 161 -23.71 5.89 -32.19
CA ASN A 161 -23.61 4.45 -31.99
C ASN A 161 -22.14 4.06 -31.93
N TRP A 162 -21.64 3.81 -30.72
CA TRP A 162 -20.26 3.39 -30.46
C TRP A 162 -19.87 2.14 -31.26
N TYR A 163 -20.77 1.17 -31.35
CA TYR A 163 -20.51 -0.12 -31.98
C TYR A 163 -20.62 -0.12 -33.50
N ASP A 164 -21.04 1.01 -34.10
CA ASP A 164 -21.04 1.20 -35.56
C ASP A 164 -19.76 1.90 -36.05
N LEU A 165 -18.92 2.43 -35.15
CA LEU A 165 -17.65 3.08 -35.47
C LEU A 165 -16.61 2.06 -35.92
N ASP A 166 -15.62 2.53 -36.69
CA ASP A 166 -14.46 1.71 -36.99
C ASP A 166 -13.56 1.53 -35.75
N ILE A 167 -12.58 0.62 -35.83
CA ILE A 167 -11.72 0.32 -34.68
C ILE A 167 -10.73 1.47 -34.44
N GLU A 168 -10.29 2.13 -35.50
CA GLU A 168 -9.34 3.24 -35.46
C GLU A 168 -9.93 4.49 -34.77
N GLU A 169 -11.16 4.89 -35.10
CA GLU A 169 -11.88 5.99 -34.45
C GLU A 169 -12.12 5.69 -32.96
N ARG A 170 -12.44 4.43 -32.62
CA ARG A 170 -12.59 4.02 -31.22
C ARG A 170 -11.26 4.06 -30.48
N ALA A 171 -10.18 3.58 -31.08
CA ALA A 171 -8.86 3.57 -30.49
C ALA A 171 -8.35 5.00 -30.23
N GLU A 172 -8.45 5.91 -31.20
CA GLU A 172 -8.05 7.32 -31.03
C GLU A 172 -8.80 7.99 -29.87
N MET A 173 -10.12 7.74 -29.75
CA MET A 173 -10.91 8.28 -28.65
C MET A 173 -10.56 7.66 -27.29
N MET A 174 -10.24 6.36 -27.25
CA MET A 174 -9.83 5.68 -26.01
C MET A 174 -8.41 6.04 -25.58
N GLU A 175 -7.51 6.34 -26.52
CA GLU A 175 -6.16 6.86 -26.24
C GLU A 175 -6.24 8.18 -25.48
N VAL A 176 -7.03 9.14 -25.98
CA VAL A 176 -7.27 10.43 -25.32
C VAL A 176 -7.89 10.24 -23.92
N HIS A 177 -8.83 9.31 -23.78
CA HIS A 177 -9.45 9.00 -22.50
C HIS A 177 -8.43 8.41 -21.50
N GLY A 178 -7.60 7.47 -21.96
CA GLY A 178 -6.52 6.87 -21.17
C GLY A 178 -5.46 7.89 -20.74
N ASP A 179 -5.08 8.81 -21.62
CA ASP A 179 -4.11 9.88 -21.32
C ASP A 179 -4.64 10.89 -20.29
N LEU A 180 -5.96 11.10 -20.23
CA LEU A 180 -6.60 11.86 -19.16
C LEU A 180 -6.53 11.08 -17.85
N GLY A 181 -6.86 9.79 -17.87
CA GLY A 181 -6.75 8.92 -16.68
C GLY A 181 -5.34 8.87 -16.08
N LYS A 182 -4.31 8.80 -16.91
CA LYS A 182 -2.89 8.80 -16.48
C LYS A 182 -2.50 10.04 -15.65
N GLN A 183 -3.19 11.17 -15.80
CA GLN A 183 -2.92 12.39 -15.02
C GLN A 183 -3.35 12.26 -13.55
N TYR A 184 -4.17 11.26 -13.22
CA TYR A 184 -4.62 10.95 -11.87
C TYR A 184 -3.88 9.73 -11.27
N ALA A 185 -2.79 9.29 -11.91
CA ALA A 185 -1.93 8.25 -11.37
C ALA A 185 -1.38 8.66 -9.99
N GLY A 186 -1.36 7.71 -9.06
CA GLY A 186 -1.00 7.95 -7.66
C GLY A 186 -2.09 8.60 -6.80
N LYS A 187 -3.23 8.99 -7.39
CA LYS A 187 -4.39 9.51 -6.66
C LYS A 187 -5.62 8.62 -6.77
N ILE A 188 -5.77 7.99 -7.93
CA ILE A 188 -6.93 7.17 -8.24
C ILE A 188 -6.44 5.82 -8.73
N GLU A 189 -6.87 4.78 -8.04
CA GLU A 189 -6.81 3.42 -8.53
C GLU A 189 -8.16 3.04 -9.15
N GLN A 190 -8.10 2.45 -10.34
CA GLN A 190 -9.27 2.05 -11.09
C GLN A 190 -9.27 0.55 -11.35
N VAL A 191 -10.46 -0.04 -11.16
CA VAL A 191 -10.82 -1.36 -11.65
C VAL A 191 -11.94 -1.22 -12.67
N ILE A 192 -11.70 -1.71 -13.88
CA ILE A 192 -12.71 -1.80 -14.95
C ILE A 192 -13.12 -3.26 -15.10
N ALA A 193 -14.41 -3.53 -14.96
CA ALA A 193 -14.95 -4.86 -15.10
C ALA A 193 -16.10 -4.88 -16.10
N SER A 194 -16.00 -5.75 -17.10
CA SER A 194 -17.00 -5.97 -18.13
C SER A 194 -18.17 -6.79 -17.60
N SER A 195 -19.37 -6.42 -17.96
CA SER A 195 -20.61 -7.11 -17.56
C SER A 195 -21.49 -7.44 -18.75
N VAL A 196 -20.96 -7.35 -19.98
CA VAL A 196 -21.71 -7.67 -21.20
C VAL A 196 -22.18 -9.14 -21.16
N GLY A 197 -23.49 -9.32 -20.98
CA GLY A 197 -24.10 -10.65 -20.87
C GLY A 197 -24.10 -11.24 -19.45
N LEU A 198 -23.59 -10.50 -18.46
CA LEU A 198 -23.61 -10.83 -17.04
C LEU A 198 -24.61 -9.94 -16.27
N ASP A 199 -24.68 -8.65 -16.59
CA ASP A 199 -25.53 -7.65 -15.92
C ASP A 199 -26.20 -6.67 -16.91
N ASP A 200 -26.96 -5.71 -16.39
CA ASP A 200 -27.81 -4.78 -17.14
C ASP A 200 -27.02 -3.73 -17.95
N MET A 201 -25.86 -3.32 -17.45
CA MET A 201 -24.97 -2.35 -18.08
C MET A 201 -23.73 -3.06 -18.64
N GLU A 202 -22.95 -2.40 -19.49
CA GLU A 202 -21.85 -3.04 -20.23
C GLU A 202 -20.54 -3.11 -19.41
N TRP A 203 -20.30 -2.17 -18.49
CA TRP A 203 -19.15 -2.18 -17.57
C TRP A 203 -19.52 -1.66 -16.17
N GLY A 204 -18.89 -2.23 -15.14
CA GLY A 204 -18.78 -1.66 -13.80
C GLY A 204 -17.45 -0.93 -13.65
N VAL A 205 -17.47 0.31 -13.14
CA VAL A 205 -16.29 1.13 -12.87
C VAL A 205 -16.16 1.33 -11.37
N THR A 206 -15.06 0.88 -10.79
CA THR A 206 -14.73 1.05 -9.37
C THR A 206 -13.49 1.92 -9.26
N LEU A 207 -13.60 3.03 -8.55
CA LEU A 207 -12.51 3.97 -8.29
C LEU A 207 -12.20 3.99 -6.80
N PHE A 208 -10.93 3.82 -6.44
CA PHE A 208 -10.39 3.98 -5.11
C PHE A 208 -9.55 5.25 -5.05
N ALA A 209 -9.72 6.05 -4.00
CA ALA A 209 -8.96 7.28 -3.78
C ALA A 209 -8.93 7.68 -2.30
N ASP A 210 -7.84 8.34 -1.88
CA ASP A 210 -7.73 8.87 -0.51
C ASP A 210 -8.59 10.13 -0.33
N ASP A 211 -8.81 10.90 -1.41
CA ASP A 211 -9.70 12.05 -1.46
C ASP A 211 -10.81 11.87 -2.51
N LEU A 212 -12.07 11.88 -2.08
CA LEU A 212 -13.24 11.87 -2.97
C LEU A 212 -13.31 13.07 -3.93
N THR A 213 -12.59 14.17 -3.65
CA THR A 213 -12.52 15.28 -4.59
C THR A 213 -11.75 14.92 -5.85
N ASP A 214 -10.74 14.04 -5.77
CA ASP A 214 -10.04 13.52 -6.95
C ASP A 214 -10.98 12.67 -7.81
N VAL A 215 -11.81 11.82 -7.19
CA VAL A 215 -12.88 11.06 -7.89
C VAL A 215 -13.83 12.01 -8.62
N LYS A 216 -14.28 13.07 -7.95
CA LYS A 216 -15.14 14.09 -8.58
C LYS A 216 -14.44 14.74 -9.76
N ASP A 217 -13.16 15.08 -9.62
CA ASP A 217 -12.39 15.79 -10.62
C ASP A 217 -12.13 14.92 -11.86
N ILE A 218 -11.67 13.67 -11.72
CA ILE A 218 -11.45 12.77 -12.86
C ILE A 218 -12.75 12.52 -13.63
N VAL A 219 -13.84 12.18 -12.93
CA VAL A 219 -15.11 11.84 -13.58
C VAL A 219 -15.66 13.08 -14.29
N TYR A 220 -15.55 14.25 -13.67
CA TYR A 220 -16.01 15.51 -14.25
C TYR A 220 -15.17 15.93 -15.47
N GLU A 221 -13.85 15.79 -15.41
CA GLU A 221 -12.96 16.13 -16.51
C GLU A 221 -13.15 15.19 -17.71
N MET A 222 -13.23 13.88 -17.45
CA MET A 222 -13.53 12.87 -18.47
C MET A 222 -14.86 13.14 -19.17
N ARG A 223 -15.86 13.76 -18.53
CA ARG A 223 -17.11 14.16 -19.24
C ARG A 223 -16.89 15.10 -20.42
N PHE A 224 -15.75 15.76 -20.52
CA PHE A 224 -15.41 16.66 -21.62
C PHE A 224 -14.60 15.99 -22.73
N ASP A 225 -14.08 14.79 -22.52
CA ASP A 225 -13.52 14.00 -23.62
C ASP A 225 -14.63 13.56 -24.58
N GLU A 226 -14.25 13.29 -25.83
CA GLU A 226 -15.24 12.98 -26.86
C GLU A 226 -15.97 11.66 -26.58
N VAL A 227 -15.27 10.66 -26.03
CA VAL A 227 -15.82 9.33 -25.83
C VAL A 227 -16.94 9.33 -24.78
N SER A 228 -16.73 10.01 -23.67
CA SER A 228 -17.68 10.12 -22.56
C SER A 228 -18.80 11.09 -22.92
N ALA A 229 -18.49 12.23 -23.55
CA ALA A 229 -19.48 13.23 -23.91
C ALA A 229 -20.50 12.72 -24.94
N LYS A 230 -20.03 11.97 -25.96
CA LYS A 230 -20.89 11.47 -27.04
C LYS A 230 -21.48 10.10 -26.74
N TYR A 231 -20.70 9.20 -26.13
CA TYR A 231 -21.07 7.79 -26.01
C TYR A 231 -21.28 7.30 -24.59
N GLY A 232 -20.88 8.03 -23.55
CA GLY A 232 -21.10 7.56 -22.18
C GLY A 232 -22.57 7.57 -21.75
N GLU A 233 -23.06 6.45 -21.23
CA GLU A 233 -24.34 6.29 -20.54
C GLU A 233 -24.04 5.71 -19.15
N PHE A 234 -24.50 6.36 -18.08
CA PHE A 234 -24.04 6.08 -16.72
C PHE A 234 -25.24 5.76 -15.83
N GLY A 235 -25.08 4.79 -14.93
CA GLY A 235 -26.06 4.41 -13.92
C GLY A 235 -25.97 5.27 -12.66
N SER A 236 -26.42 4.71 -11.53
CA SER A 236 -26.25 5.31 -10.21
C SER A 236 -24.77 5.32 -9.79
N PHE A 237 -24.39 6.28 -8.96
CA PHE A 237 -23.07 6.38 -8.36
C PHE A 237 -23.20 6.08 -6.87
N TYR A 238 -22.40 5.13 -6.40
CA TYR A 238 -22.32 4.75 -5.00
C TYR A 238 -20.96 5.19 -4.46
N VAL A 239 -20.97 5.97 -3.38
CA VAL A 239 -19.74 6.46 -2.76
C VAL A 239 -19.69 6.03 -1.31
N GLY A 240 -18.52 5.62 -0.86
CA GLY A 240 -18.35 5.06 0.48
C GLY A 240 -16.93 5.11 0.99
N ARG A 241 -16.76 4.70 2.24
CA ARG A 241 -15.45 4.60 2.91
C ARG A 241 -15.25 3.15 3.35
N ARG A 242 -14.08 2.58 3.04
CA ARG A 242 -13.69 1.27 3.55
C ARG A 242 -13.56 1.34 5.06
N PHE A 243 -13.90 0.26 5.75
CA PHE A 243 -13.58 0.11 7.15
C PHE A 243 -13.22 -1.34 7.47
N PRO A 244 -12.36 -1.57 8.47
CA PRO A 244 -11.93 -2.92 8.80
C PRO A 244 -13.06 -3.69 9.53
N PRO A 245 -13.09 -5.02 9.46
CA PRO A 245 -14.18 -5.84 10.01
C PRO A 245 -14.43 -5.61 11.51
N GLU A 246 -13.40 -5.35 12.31
CA GLU A 246 -13.50 -5.07 13.74
C GLU A 246 -14.33 -3.81 14.06
N ASP A 247 -14.58 -2.94 13.07
CA ASP A 247 -15.32 -1.69 13.26
C ASP A 247 -16.81 -1.79 12.89
N PHE A 248 -17.33 -2.96 12.55
CA PHE A 248 -18.77 -3.19 12.47
C PHE A 248 -19.55 -2.69 13.72
N PRO A 249 -19.07 -2.88 14.96
CA PRO A 249 -19.71 -2.32 16.15
C PRO A 249 -19.81 -0.78 16.11
N ALA A 250 -18.75 -0.09 15.70
CA ALA A 250 -18.72 1.37 15.60
C ALA A 250 -19.71 1.86 14.53
N PHE A 251 -19.70 1.23 13.34
CA PHE A 251 -20.65 1.51 12.26
C PHE A 251 -22.10 1.34 12.73
N MET A 252 -22.41 0.20 13.39
CA MET A 252 -23.77 -0.11 13.86
C MET A 252 -24.19 0.71 15.08
N ALA A 253 -23.26 1.35 15.78
CA ALA A 253 -23.52 2.35 16.81
C ALA A 253 -23.77 3.76 16.24
N GLY A 254 -23.46 3.99 14.96
CA GLY A 254 -23.48 5.30 14.32
C GLY A 254 -22.34 6.19 14.82
N GLU A 255 -21.24 5.57 15.22
CA GLU A 255 -20.00 6.23 15.67
C GLU A 255 -19.09 6.51 14.46
N GLU A 256 -18.02 7.26 14.71
CA GLU A 256 -16.95 7.39 13.74
C GLU A 256 -16.31 6.02 13.54
N VAL A 257 -16.14 5.63 12.29
CA VAL A 257 -15.54 4.36 11.92
C VAL A 257 -14.04 4.65 11.73
N PRO A 258 -13.16 4.13 12.59
CA PRO A 258 -11.74 4.41 12.57
C PRO A 258 -11.12 4.29 11.18
N THR A 259 -10.19 5.19 10.91
CA THR A 259 -9.20 5.01 9.86
C THR A 259 -7.86 4.70 10.54
N PRO A 260 -6.97 3.92 9.92
CA PRO A 260 -5.64 3.65 10.44
C PRO A 260 -4.80 4.91 10.73
N GLU A 261 -5.14 6.07 10.15
CA GLU A 261 -4.51 7.36 10.47
C GLU A 261 -5.00 8.01 11.78
N ASP A 262 -6.14 7.57 12.35
CA ASP A 262 -6.78 8.20 13.52
C ASP A 262 -6.34 7.63 14.88
N ASP A 263 -5.31 6.77 14.93
CA ASP A 263 -4.75 6.24 16.19
C ASP A 263 -3.86 7.27 16.94
N HIS A 264 -4.22 8.55 16.82
CA HIS A 264 -3.80 9.58 17.76
C HIS A 264 -4.75 9.56 18.97
N PRO A 265 -4.25 9.26 20.19
CA PRO A 265 -5.10 9.33 21.37
C PRO A 265 -5.50 10.79 21.58
N HIS A 266 -6.73 11.13 21.19
CA HIS A 266 -7.38 12.38 21.56
C HIS A 266 -7.57 12.39 23.07
N GLY A 267 -6.53 12.88 23.75
CA GLY A 267 -6.52 13.11 25.18
C GLY A 267 -7.71 13.97 25.58
N ASP A 268 -8.49 13.44 26.52
CA ASP A 268 -9.54 14.10 27.27
C ASP A 268 -9.19 15.56 27.62
N GLY A 269 -9.72 16.48 26.81
CA GLY A 269 -9.60 17.92 26.99
C GLY A 269 -10.88 18.55 27.52
N HIS A 270 -11.47 17.98 28.57
CA HIS A 270 -12.68 18.54 29.19
C HIS A 270 -12.34 19.85 29.93
N HIS A 271 -12.57 20.98 29.28
CA HIS A 271 -12.56 22.31 29.92
C HIS A 271 -13.72 22.45 30.91
N GLY A 272 -13.40 22.62 32.19
CA GLY A 272 -14.35 22.98 33.25
C GLY A 272 -13.64 23.64 34.44
N ASP A 273 -13.78 24.96 34.54
CA ASP A 273 -13.27 25.81 35.62
C ASP A 273 -13.85 25.48 37.02
N SER A 274 -13.03 25.82 38.03
CA SER A 274 -13.37 26.30 39.39
C SER A 274 -13.21 25.37 40.62
N GLU A 275 -12.19 25.73 41.40
CA GLU A 275 -12.15 25.96 42.86
C GLU A 275 -12.44 24.82 43.88
N SER A 276 -11.36 24.41 44.55
CA SER A 276 -11.12 24.52 46.02
C SER A 276 -11.13 23.26 46.93
N HIS A 277 -10.07 23.21 47.76
CA HIS A 277 -9.93 22.66 49.12
C HIS A 277 -9.47 21.20 49.40
N HIS A 278 -8.18 21.12 49.79
CA HIS A 278 -7.61 20.60 51.05
C HIS A 278 -7.68 19.10 51.50
N HIS A 279 -6.45 18.58 51.71
CA HIS A 279 -5.88 17.86 52.88
C HIS A 279 -5.86 16.31 52.98
N GLY A 280 -4.63 15.80 53.24
CA GLY A 280 -4.30 14.63 54.08
C GLY A 280 -3.69 13.47 53.28
N ASP A 281 -2.37 13.30 53.16
CA ASP A 281 -1.35 12.83 54.12
C ASP A 281 -1.29 11.30 54.31
N ASP A 282 -0.04 10.82 54.24
CA ASP A 282 0.59 9.65 54.90
C ASP A 282 0.87 8.33 54.13
N GLY A 283 2.17 7.95 54.17
CA GLY A 283 2.80 6.60 54.15
C GLY A 283 2.73 5.75 52.87
N GLY A 284 3.77 5.06 52.36
CA GLY A 284 5.09 4.68 52.86
C GLY A 284 5.41 3.22 52.45
N HIS A 285 6.66 2.98 52.01
CA HIS A 285 7.42 1.70 51.96
C HIS A 285 7.21 0.62 50.85
N HIS A 286 8.24 0.52 49.97
CA HIS A 286 9.21 -0.59 49.71
C HIS A 286 8.81 -2.07 49.48
N GLY A 287 9.46 -2.67 48.45
CA GLY A 287 9.91 -4.09 48.35
C GLY A 287 9.17 -4.89 47.26
N SER A 288 9.71 -5.13 46.06
CA SER A 288 10.75 -6.11 45.62
C SER A 288 10.33 -7.59 45.59
N ASP A 289 10.64 -8.18 44.43
CA ASP A 289 10.89 -9.61 44.10
C ASP A 289 9.71 -10.59 43.87
N SER A 290 9.45 -10.80 42.56
CA SER A 290 9.70 -12.02 41.74
C SER A 290 9.26 -13.44 42.17
N ASP A 291 8.93 -14.20 41.11
CA ASP A 291 8.86 -15.68 40.93
C ASP A 291 7.50 -16.33 41.29
N ASP A 292 6.85 -17.19 40.49
CA ASP A 292 7.04 -17.77 39.15
C ASP A 292 5.74 -18.54 38.79
N ASP A 293 5.66 -19.02 37.53
CA ASP A 293 5.08 -20.31 37.09
C ASP A 293 3.76 -20.31 36.28
N GLY A 294 3.92 -20.34 34.95
CA GLY A 294 3.41 -21.48 34.15
C GLY A 294 2.40 -21.21 33.03
N GLY A 295 2.81 -21.37 31.76
CA GLY A 295 1.90 -21.80 30.69
C GLY A 295 2.21 -21.42 29.24
N ASP A 296 3.24 -22.04 28.63
CA ASP A 296 3.57 -22.04 27.20
C ASP A 296 2.43 -22.49 26.25
N ALA A 297 2.31 -21.81 25.09
CA ALA A 297 1.85 -22.39 23.81
C ALA A 297 2.28 -21.51 22.61
N ASP A 298 3.56 -21.60 22.26
CA ASP A 298 4.19 -21.63 20.93
C ASP A 298 3.29 -21.35 19.69
N HIS A 299 3.43 -20.15 19.11
CA HIS A 299 3.11 -19.83 17.70
C HIS A 299 4.38 -19.24 17.06
N GLY A 300 4.86 -19.88 15.99
CA GLY A 300 6.05 -19.43 15.25
C GLY A 300 5.77 -18.18 14.42
N PRO A 301 6.79 -17.34 14.13
CA PRO A 301 6.62 -16.09 13.42
C PRO A 301 6.96 -16.27 11.94
N ASP A 302 6.10 -15.80 11.06
CA ASP A 302 6.46 -15.24 9.74
C ASP A 302 5.16 -14.67 9.16
N GLY A 303 5.03 -13.34 9.13
CA GLY A 303 3.86 -12.69 8.53
C GLY A 303 3.48 -11.28 8.99
N ASP A 304 4.31 -10.55 9.74
CA ASP A 304 4.08 -9.13 10.05
C ASP A 304 5.36 -8.35 9.73
N ARG A 305 5.43 -7.64 8.60
CA ARG A 305 6.61 -6.82 8.25
C ARG A 305 6.31 -5.36 7.93
N ALA A 306 5.09 -4.98 7.53
CA ALA A 306 4.76 -3.58 7.28
C ALA A 306 4.50 -2.80 8.59
N GLY A 307 3.62 -3.30 9.47
CA GLY A 307 3.36 -2.67 10.77
C GLY A 307 4.57 -2.66 11.73
N ASP A 308 5.54 -3.54 11.49
CA ASP A 308 6.75 -3.67 12.31
C ASP A 308 7.81 -2.59 11.99
N VAL A 309 7.70 -1.90 10.84
CA VAL A 309 8.62 -0.83 10.41
C VAL A 309 8.19 0.52 10.95
N ASP A 310 6.89 0.83 10.94
CA ASP A 310 6.36 2.09 11.47
C ASP A 310 6.47 2.18 12.99
N SER A 311 6.17 1.08 13.70
CA SER A 311 6.41 0.98 15.15
C SER A 311 7.88 1.24 15.53
N LEU A 312 8.80 0.92 14.61
CA LEU A 312 10.24 0.97 14.86
C LEU A 312 10.83 2.35 14.52
N ARG A 313 10.27 3.04 13.53
CA ARG A 313 10.57 4.45 13.27
C ARG A 313 10.29 5.31 14.51
N GLU A 314 9.15 5.07 15.18
CA GLU A 314 8.82 5.71 16.45
C GLU A 314 9.84 5.41 17.54
N GLU A 315 10.26 4.14 17.69
CA GLU A 315 11.27 3.76 18.67
C GLU A 315 12.65 4.40 18.42
N LEU A 316 13.03 4.64 17.16
CA LEU A 316 14.29 5.31 16.84
C LEU A 316 14.24 6.82 17.08
N ASP A 317 13.11 7.47 16.75
CA ASP A 317 12.92 8.90 17.04
C ASP A 317 12.94 9.17 18.55
N ASP A 318 12.34 8.28 19.36
CA ASP A 318 12.41 8.30 20.83
C ASP A 318 13.84 8.19 21.38
N LEU A 319 14.75 7.55 20.63
CA LEU A 319 16.17 7.39 20.99
C LEU A 319 17.06 8.55 20.47
N ASP A 320 16.47 9.62 19.92
CA ASP A 320 17.18 10.74 19.26
C ASP A 320 18.12 10.26 18.13
N VAL A 321 17.83 9.06 17.61
CA VAL A 321 18.43 8.50 16.40
C VAL A 321 17.60 9.01 15.25
N TYR A 322 18.22 9.71 14.30
CA TYR A 322 17.53 10.38 13.20
C TYR A 322 16.87 9.38 12.23
N ALA A 323 15.77 8.73 12.61
CA ALA A 323 14.85 8.07 11.71
C ALA A 323 14.03 9.17 11.00
N GLY A 324 14.66 9.83 10.03
CA GLY A 324 14.06 11.00 9.40
C GLY A 324 13.11 10.66 8.25
N GLN A 325 11.86 11.11 8.35
CA GLN A 325 11.15 11.76 7.24
C GLN A 325 11.97 13.00 6.81
N PRO A 326 12.39 13.14 5.55
CA PRO A 326 12.88 14.42 5.05
C PRO A 326 11.66 15.31 4.81
N HIS A 327 11.70 16.54 5.32
CA HIS A 327 10.65 17.54 5.08
C HIS A 327 9.24 17.29 5.66
N GLY A 328 9.06 16.29 6.52
CA GLY A 328 7.74 15.98 7.09
C GLY A 328 6.83 15.23 6.11
N GLU A 329 7.43 14.50 5.16
CA GLU A 329 6.75 13.67 4.15
C GLU A 329 7.33 12.25 4.22
N ASP A 330 6.49 11.23 4.04
CA ASP A 330 6.83 9.82 4.12
C ASP A 330 7.69 9.40 2.92
N VAL A 331 8.97 9.12 3.17
CA VAL A 331 9.91 8.73 2.09
C VAL A 331 10.24 7.25 2.17
N TYR A 332 10.08 6.58 1.03
CA TYR A 332 10.24 5.14 0.83
C TYR A 332 11.48 4.87 -0.02
N ALA A 333 12.29 3.89 0.36
CA ALA A 333 13.50 3.55 -0.39
C ALA A 333 13.51 2.08 -0.79
N THR A 334 13.82 1.85 -2.06
CA THR A 334 14.12 0.53 -2.63
C THR A 334 15.62 0.39 -2.73
N VAL A 335 16.16 -0.73 -2.26
CA VAL A 335 17.58 -1.07 -2.42
C VAL A 335 17.72 -2.46 -3.01
N LEU A 336 18.41 -2.55 -4.14
CA LEU A 336 18.73 -3.81 -4.79
C LEU A 336 20.24 -3.97 -4.90
N TYR A 337 20.74 -5.18 -4.66
CA TYR A 337 22.17 -5.48 -4.72
C TYR A 337 22.52 -6.12 -6.06
N SER A 338 23.68 -5.80 -6.62
CA SER A 338 24.17 -6.34 -7.88
C SER A 338 25.64 -6.73 -7.81
N GLU A 339 25.99 -7.85 -8.45
CA GLU A 339 27.37 -8.31 -8.68
C GLU A 339 27.95 -7.80 -10.02
N ALA A 340 27.21 -7.00 -10.79
CA ALA A 340 27.72 -6.39 -12.01
C ALA A 340 28.85 -5.37 -11.73
N ASP A 341 29.55 -4.94 -12.79
CA ASP A 341 30.51 -3.85 -12.67
C ASP A 341 29.79 -2.51 -12.44
N ALA A 342 30.40 -1.62 -11.65
CA ALA A 342 29.78 -0.35 -11.31
C ALA A 342 29.54 0.54 -12.53
N ASP A 343 30.42 0.52 -13.54
CA ASP A 343 30.26 1.32 -14.76
C ASP A 343 29.09 0.79 -15.61
N ASP A 344 28.97 -0.53 -15.75
CA ASP A 344 27.89 -1.18 -16.51
C ASP A 344 26.52 -0.93 -15.83
N LEU A 345 26.47 -1.04 -14.50
CA LEU A 345 25.27 -0.79 -13.71
C LEU A 345 24.88 0.69 -13.75
N PHE A 346 25.87 1.59 -13.76
CA PHE A 346 25.65 3.03 -13.85
C PHE A 346 25.04 3.44 -15.19
N GLU A 347 25.50 2.90 -16.32
CA GLU A 347 24.94 3.23 -17.64
C GLU A 347 23.45 2.87 -17.73
N GLU A 348 23.06 1.70 -17.21
CA GLU A 348 21.65 1.26 -17.20
C GLU A 348 20.80 2.08 -16.22
N VAL A 349 21.34 2.37 -15.03
CA VAL A 349 20.64 3.20 -14.03
C VAL A 349 20.48 4.64 -14.50
N ASP A 350 21.45 5.23 -15.19
CA ASP A 350 21.32 6.58 -15.75
C ASP A 350 20.19 6.65 -16.80
N GLY A 351 20.07 5.59 -17.62
CA GLY A 351 18.97 5.43 -18.58
C GLY A 351 17.60 5.33 -17.90
N LEU A 352 17.49 4.53 -16.84
CA LEU A 352 16.25 4.40 -16.06
C LEU A 352 15.92 5.65 -15.26
N ARG A 353 16.92 6.29 -14.66
CA ARG A 353 16.79 7.52 -13.87
C ARG A 353 16.16 8.64 -14.69
N GLY A 354 16.51 8.77 -15.97
CA GLY A 354 15.86 9.74 -16.86
C GLY A 354 14.34 9.56 -16.95
N ASN A 355 13.84 8.33 -16.83
CA ASN A 355 12.40 8.06 -16.78
C ASN A 355 11.81 8.37 -15.39
N PHE A 356 12.58 8.14 -14.33
CA PHE A 356 12.13 8.40 -12.96
C PHE A 356 12.06 9.89 -12.62
N GLU A 357 12.97 10.71 -13.17
CA GLU A 357 12.97 12.18 -13.00
C GLU A 357 11.71 12.86 -13.56
N HIS A 358 10.85 12.13 -14.29
CA HIS A 358 9.56 12.62 -14.76
C HIS A 358 8.44 12.51 -13.71
N TYR A 359 8.65 11.79 -12.62
CA TYR A 359 7.69 11.67 -11.53
C TYR A 359 8.02 12.66 -10.41
N ASP A 360 7.03 13.46 -10.01
CA ASP A 360 7.22 14.46 -8.95
C ASP A 360 7.50 13.82 -7.57
N THR A 361 7.20 12.53 -7.40
CA THR A 361 7.49 11.73 -6.21
C THR A 361 8.87 11.09 -6.23
N HIS A 362 9.63 11.24 -7.31
CA HIS A 362 10.99 10.72 -7.40
C HIS A 362 11.97 11.64 -6.67
N VAL A 363 12.61 11.13 -5.63
CA VAL A 363 13.60 11.89 -4.88
C VAL A 363 14.98 11.67 -5.48
N LYS A 364 15.35 10.41 -5.73
CA LYS A 364 16.69 10.03 -6.18
C LYS A 364 16.78 8.59 -6.64
N THR A 365 17.61 8.30 -7.65
CA THR A 365 18.13 6.95 -7.91
C THR A 365 19.64 7.04 -8.11
N ALA A 366 20.41 6.19 -7.44
CA ALA A 366 21.87 6.20 -7.51
C ALA A 366 22.48 4.81 -7.34
N VAL A 367 23.68 4.65 -7.90
CA VAL A 367 24.52 3.45 -7.75
C VAL A 367 25.57 3.70 -6.68
N TYR A 368 25.72 2.74 -5.78
CA TYR A 368 26.69 2.74 -4.70
C TYR A 368 27.63 1.55 -4.83
N ASP A 369 28.93 1.77 -4.61
CA ASP A 369 29.97 0.74 -4.64
C ASP A 369 30.41 0.38 -3.21
N GLY A 370 30.49 -0.92 -2.92
CA GLY A 370 30.89 -1.43 -1.61
C GLY A 370 32.39 -1.29 -1.37
N ARG A 371 32.79 -1.03 -0.12
CA ARG A 371 34.21 -0.93 0.24
C ARG A 371 34.83 -2.28 0.55
N GLU A 372 34.07 -3.18 1.18
CA GLU A 372 34.58 -4.47 1.64
C GLU A 372 34.07 -5.65 0.82
N ALA A 373 32.78 -5.66 0.47
CA ALA A 373 32.21 -6.66 -0.42
C ALA A 373 32.30 -6.20 -1.89
N ASP A 374 32.66 -7.11 -2.80
CA ASP A 374 32.68 -6.84 -4.25
C ASP A 374 31.23 -6.86 -4.80
N ARG A 375 30.43 -5.92 -4.33
CA ARG A 375 29.01 -5.77 -4.63
C ARG A 375 28.65 -4.30 -4.76
N ARG A 376 27.64 -4.02 -5.57
CA ARG A 376 27.03 -2.70 -5.73
C ARG A 376 25.61 -2.70 -5.21
N ALA A 377 25.13 -1.53 -4.82
CA ALA A 377 23.73 -1.32 -4.49
C ALA A 377 23.15 -0.25 -5.40
N VAL A 378 21.95 -0.50 -5.92
CA VAL A 378 21.13 0.50 -6.58
C VAL A 378 20.07 0.92 -5.60
N VAL A 379 20.08 2.19 -5.24
CA VAL A 379 19.13 2.76 -4.29
C VAL A 379 18.24 3.72 -5.04
N SER A 380 16.93 3.57 -4.87
CA SER A 380 15.94 4.53 -5.33
C SER A 380 15.07 5.00 -4.19
N ILE A 381 14.85 6.30 -4.09
CA ILE A 381 14.15 6.99 -3.01
C ILE A 381 12.95 7.74 -3.62
N TRP A 382 11.80 7.60 -2.97
CA TRP A 382 10.51 8.07 -3.44
C TRP A 382 9.67 8.64 -2.30
N ASP A 383 8.76 9.56 -2.61
CA ASP A 383 7.84 10.15 -1.64
C ASP A 383 6.59 9.29 -1.37
N THR A 384 6.43 8.15 -2.05
CA THR A 384 5.32 7.21 -1.80
C THR A 384 5.77 5.75 -1.89
N ALA A 385 5.14 4.88 -1.11
CA ALA A 385 5.42 3.44 -1.10
C ALA A 385 5.16 2.82 -2.48
N SER A 386 4.00 3.13 -3.05
CA SER A 386 3.58 2.64 -4.36
C SER A 386 4.54 3.02 -5.49
N ALA A 387 5.14 4.21 -5.44
CA ALA A 387 6.15 4.62 -6.41
C ALA A 387 7.48 3.89 -6.20
N ALA A 388 7.88 3.65 -4.95
CA ALA A 388 9.05 2.83 -4.63
C ALA A 388 8.87 1.37 -5.09
N ASP A 389 7.71 0.77 -4.84
CA ASP A 389 7.41 -0.61 -5.27
C ASP A 389 7.38 -0.72 -6.79
N THR A 390 6.76 0.24 -7.47
CA THR A 390 6.79 0.31 -8.93
C THR A 390 8.22 0.41 -9.46
N ALA A 391 9.04 1.28 -8.87
CA ALA A 391 10.44 1.45 -9.24
C ALA A 391 11.27 0.19 -8.98
N SER A 392 10.99 -0.54 -7.90
CA SER A 392 11.67 -1.79 -7.57
C SER A 392 11.57 -2.83 -8.68
N GLY A 393 10.41 -2.90 -9.35
CA GLY A 393 10.20 -3.78 -10.50
C GLY A 393 11.15 -3.45 -11.65
N PHE A 394 11.32 -2.17 -11.99
CA PHE A 394 12.25 -1.74 -13.05
C PHE A 394 13.72 -1.96 -12.68
N LEU A 395 14.06 -1.75 -11.40
CA LEU A 395 15.43 -1.87 -10.91
C LEU A 395 15.88 -3.33 -10.75
N ALA A 396 14.94 -4.25 -10.51
CA ALA A 396 15.24 -5.69 -10.39
C ALA A 396 15.75 -6.31 -11.69
N ASP A 397 15.45 -5.70 -12.84
CA ASP A 397 15.90 -6.16 -14.16
C ASP A 397 17.31 -5.65 -14.54
N LEU A 398 17.95 -4.88 -13.65
CA LEU A 398 19.32 -4.43 -13.84
C LEU A 398 20.30 -5.61 -13.91
N PRO A 399 21.44 -5.45 -14.61
CA PRO A 399 22.41 -6.52 -14.76
C PRO A 399 22.93 -6.99 -13.41
N GLY A 400 22.95 -8.31 -13.21
CA GLY A 400 23.61 -8.94 -12.06
C GLY A 400 22.92 -8.72 -10.72
N ILE A 401 21.64 -8.31 -10.70
CA ILE A 401 20.87 -8.16 -9.47
C ILE A 401 20.77 -9.52 -8.77
N VAL A 402 21.13 -9.53 -7.48
CA VAL A 402 21.08 -10.70 -6.61
C VAL A 402 20.07 -10.46 -5.50
N ASP A 403 19.20 -11.45 -5.31
CA ASP A 403 18.35 -11.50 -4.14
C ASP A 403 19.24 -11.73 -2.91
N ARG A 404 19.05 -10.93 -1.87
CA ARG A 404 19.89 -11.00 -0.67
C ARG A 404 19.36 -11.98 0.37
N SER A 405 18.47 -12.89 -0.04
CA SER A 405 18.02 -14.02 0.77
C SER A 405 19.00 -15.22 0.68
N ASP A 406 20.12 -15.14 1.37
CA ASP A 406 20.75 -16.38 1.87
C ASP A 406 20.03 -16.77 3.16
N GLU A 407 19.39 -17.94 3.15
CA GLU A 407 18.35 -18.48 4.06
C GLU A 407 18.75 -18.66 5.56
N GLU A 408 19.45 -17.72 6.20
CA GLU A 408 19.76 -17.78 7.65
C GLU A 408 19.51 -16.48 8.45
N SER A 409 19.09 -15.36 7.85
CA SER A 409 18.76 -14.11 8.57
C SER A 409 17.25 -13.83 8.58
N GLY A 410 16.62 -13.88 9.76
CA GLY A 410 15.18 -13.67 9.92
C GLY A 410 14.71 -12.21 9.88
N PHE A 411 15.62 -11.23 9.75
CA PHE A 411 15.29 -9.81 9.64
C PHE A 411 16.11 -9.15 8.52
N GLY A 412 15.45 -8.26 7.76
CA GLY A 412 15.98 -7.64 6.56
C GLY A 412 17.15 -6.66 6.79
N THR A 413 17.73 -6.15 5.70
CA THR A 413 18.90 -5.27 5.76
C THR A 413 18.48 -3.87 6.20
N MET A 414 19.22 -3.27 7.11
CA MET A 414 19.02 -1.88 7.47
C MET A 414 19.91 -0.97 6.63
N GLY A 415 19.27 -0.02 5.97
CA GLY A 415 19.89 0.99 5.13
C GLY A 415 20.01 2.33 5.84
N MET A 416 21.22 2.85 6.02
CA MET A 416 21.44 4.16 6.63
C MET A 416 22.14 5.10 5.65
N PHE A 417 21.45 6.15 5.22
CA PHE A 417 21.91 7.12 4.24
C PHE A 417 22.48 8.37 4.89
N TYR A 418 23.65 8.80 4.44
CA TYR A 418 24.41 9.92 4.98
C TYR A 418 24.93 10.81 3.87
N THR A 419 24.71 12.11 3.99
CA THR A 419 25.44 13.11 3.20
C THR A 419 26.47 13.77 4.11
N VAL A 420 27.75 13.54 3.84
CA VAL A 420 28.89 13.96 4.67
C VAL A 420 29.44 15.30 4.16
N LYS A 421 29.91 16.18 5.06
CA LYS A 421 30.63 17.39 4.62
C LYS A 421 31.93 16.99 3.91
N PRO A 422 32.27 17.56 2.74
CA PRO A 422 33.46 17.15 1.97
C PRO A 422 34.77 17.18 2.77
N GLU A 423 34.95 18.16 3.66
CA GLU A 423 36.12 18.27 4.53
C GLU A 423 36.15 17.28 5.70
N LYS A 424 35.08 16.52 5.91
CA LYS A 424 34.90 15.53 6.99
C LYS A 424 34.78 14.10 6.51
N ARG A 425 34.90 13.87 5.20
CA ARG A 425 34.79 12.54 4.61
C ARG A 425 35.80 11.53 5.16
N GLU A 426 37.08 11.90 5.23
CA GLU A 426 38.12 11.03 5.80
C GLU A 426 37.84 10.72 7.27
N ASP A 427 37.45 11.74 8.05
CA ASP A 427 37.06 11.59 9.46
C ASP A 427 35.87 10.61 9.61
N PHE A 428 34.87 10.66 8.71
CA PHE A 428 33.69 9.79 8.70
C PHE A 428 34.06 8.34 8.40
N VAL A 429 34.88 8.12 7.37
CA VAL A 429 35.36 6.78 6.99
C VAL A 429 36.18 6.15 8.12
N GLU A 430 37.10 6.89 8.74
CA GLU A 430 37.88 6.39 9.87
C GLU A 430 37.00 6.04 11.08
N LYS A 431 35.99 6.88 11.36
CA LYS A 431 35.03 6.62 12.45
C LYS A 431 34.16 5.40 12.15
N PHE A 432 33.72 5.22 10.91
CA PHE A 432 33.00 4.03 10.47
C PHE A 432 33.83 2.76 10.69
N ASP A 433 35.10 2.75 10.27
CA ASP A 433 35.98 1.59 10.45
C ASP A 433 36.15 1.21 11.95
N VAL A 434 36.10 2.20 12.86
CA VAL A 434 36.12 1.96 14.32
C VAL A 434 34.80 1.33 14.79
N VAL A 435 33.66 1.85 14.34
CA VAL A 435 32.33 1.33 14.71
C VAL A 435 32.09 -0.05 14.12
N GLY A 436 32.53 -0.29 12.88
CA GLY A 436 32.49 -1.61 12.23
C GLY A 436 33.25 -2.67 13.03
N GLY A 437 34.37 -2.29 13.65
CA GLY A 437 35.09 -3.17 14.58
C GLY A 437 34.30 -3.52 15.85
N VAL A 438 33.43 -2.63 16.33
CA VAL A 438 32.53 -2.91 17.47
C VAL A 438 31.40 -3.83 17.02
N LEU A 439 30.78 -3.53 15.87
CA LEU A 439 29.69 -4.31 15.29
C LEU A 439 30.08 -5.77 15.04
N ALA A 440 31.29 -6.02 14.54
CA ALA A 440 31.79 -7.37 14.28
C ALA A 440 31.86 -8.29 15.52
N ASP A 441 31.91 -7.72 16.73
CA ASP A 441 31.95 -8.47 17.99
C ASP A 441 30.54 -8.59 18.65
N MET A 442 29.49 -8.02 18.04
CA MET A 442 28.13 -8.03 18.59
C MET A 442 27.38 -9.32 18.25
N ASP A 443 26.68 -9.87 19.26
CA ASP A 443 25.82 -11.03 19.05
C ASP A 443 24.60 -10.62 18.20
N GLY A 444 24.29 -11.41 17.18
CA GLY A 444 23.20 -11.12 16.24
C GLY A 444 23.55 -10.17 15.09
N HIS A 445 24.75 -9.58 15.04
CA HIS A 445 25.26 -8.86 13.86
C HIS A 445 25.89 -9.84 12.86
N PHE A 446 25.56 -9.73 11.57
CA PHE A 446 26.12 -10.59 10.53
C PHE A 446 27.19 -9.87 9.69
N ASP A 447 26.85 -8.72 9.13
CA ASP A 447 27.69 -7.99 8.18
C ASP A 447 27.33 -6.50 8.15
N THR A 448 28.31 -5.63 7.94
CA THR A 448 28.08 -4.20 7.66
C THR A 448 29.08 -3.72 6.64
N ASP A 449 28.61 -3.03 5.60
CA ASP A 449 29.47 -2.43 4.57
C ASP A 449 29.13 -0.96 4.39
N LEU A 450 30.16 -0.15 4.13
CA LEU A 450 30.01 1.26 3.77
C LEU A 450 30.06 1.38 2.26
N MET A 451 28.90 1.66 1.68
CA MET A 451 28.71 1.83 0.25
C MET A 451 28.82 3.33 -0.10
N VAL A 452 29.56 3.65 -1.16
CA VAL A 452 29.83 5.04 -1.57
C VAL A 452 29.18 5.29 -2.94
N ASN A 453 28.43 6.39 -3.08
CA ASN A 453 27.82 6.73 -4.36
C ASN A 453 28.90 6.99 -5.42
N VAL A 454 28.74 6.36 -6.59
CA VAL A 454 29.65 6.45 -7.73
C VAL A 454 29.73 7.88 -8.30
N GLU A 455 28.66 8.67 -8.19
CA GLU A 455 28.57 10.05 -8.68
C GLU A 455 28.96 11.11 -7.65
N ASP A 456 28.72 10.86 -6.36
CA ASP A 456 29.06 11.77 -5.26
C ASP A 456 29.66 11.02 -4.07
N GLU A 457 30.99 11.11 -3.94
CA GLU A 457 31.76 10.46 -2.88
C GLU A 457 31.42 10.92 -1.45
N ASN A 458 30.58 11.95 -1.28
CA ASN A 458 30.11 12.44 0.01
C ASN A 458 28.75 11.86 0.40
N ASP A 459 28.07 11.21 -0.53
CA ASP A 459 26.80 10.54 -0.32
C ASP A 459 27.05 9.05 -0.14
N MET A 460 26.71 8.57 1.05
CA MET A 460 27.10 7.26 1.55
C MET A 460 25.90 6.50 2.09
N PHE A 461 25.96 5.19 1.96
CA PHE A 461 24.94 4.25 2.37
C PHE A 461 25.59 3.15 3.20
N ILE A 462 25.22 3.02 4.47
CA ILE A 462 25.65 1.89 5.31
C ILE A 462 24.59 0.80 5.19
N ALA A 463 24.99 -0.36 4.68
CA ALA A 463 24.16 -1.55 4.63
C ALA A 463 24.55 -2.46 5.79
N SER A 464 23.64 -2.71 6.73
CA SER A 464 23.90 -3.54 7.92
C SER A 464 22.89 -4.67 8.06
N GLN A 465 23.36 -5.87 8.40
CA GLN A 465 22.57 -7.11 8.41
C GLN A 465 22.56 -7.73 9.81
N TRP A 466 21.37 -8.09 10.28
CA TRP A 466 21.12 -8.52 11.66
C TRP A 466 20.28 -9.80 11.69
N ARG A 467 20.42 -10.58 12.78
CA ARG A 467 19.63 -11.79 13.01
C ARG A 467 18.18 -11.48 13.28
N SER A 468 17.90 -10.43 14.03
CA SER A 468 16.55 -10.00 14.38
C SER A 468 16.47 -8.48 14.54
N LYS A 469 15.23 -7.98 14.49
CA LYS A 469 14.86 -6.60 14.85
C LYS A 469 15.43 -6.20 16.23
N GLU A 470 15.28 -7.09 17.21
CA GLU A 470 15.69 -6.87 18.60
C GLU A 470 17.21 -6.73 18.74
N ASP A 471 17.98 -7.50 17.96
CA ASP A 471 19.45 -7.41 17.93
C ASP A 471 19.91 -6.05 17.38
N ALA A 472 19.28 -5.57 16.31
CA ALA A 472 19.57 -4.24 15.76
C ALA A 472 19.21 -3.11 16.74
N MET A 473 18.05 -3.19 17.39
CA MET A 473 17.63 -2.20 18.39
C MET A 473 18.49 -2.21 19.65
N THR A 474 19.06 -3.36 20.00
CA THR A 474 20.03 -3.45 21.10
C THR A 474 21.29 -2.62 20.82
N PHE A 475 21.76 -2.60 19.57
CA PHE A 475 22.85 -1.71 19.16
C PHE A 475 22.47 -0.24 19.24
N PHE A 476 21.30 0.15 18.75
CA PHE A 476 20.85 1.54 18.78
C PHE A 476 20.67 2.09 20.20
N ARG A 477 20.29 1.23 21.15
CA ARG A 477 20.18 1.57 22.58
C ARG A 477 21.53 1.57 23.31
N SER A 478 22.64 1.23 22.64
CA SER A 478 23.95 1.16 23.27
C SER A 478 24.60 2.54 23.44
N ASP A 479 25.36 2.70 24.52
CA ASP A 479 26.15 3.92 24.78
C ASP A 479 27.16 4.19 23.64
N ASP A 480 27.70 3.12 23.02
CA ASP A 480 28.67 3.20 21.92
C ASP A 480 28.06 3.81 20.63
N PHE A 481 26.77 3.54 20.38
CA PHE A 481 26.03 4.15 19.27
C PHE A 481 25.65 5.60 19.55
N ALA A 482 25.16 5.90 20.76
CA ALA A 482 24.81 7.27 21.17
C ALA A 482 26.00 8.24 21.03
N ASP A 483 27.21 7.81 21.44
CA ASP A 483 28.45 8.58 21.26
C ASP A 483 28.81 8.83 19.79
N THR A 484 28.35 7.96 18.88
CA THR A 484 28.57 8.08 17.43
C THR A 484 27.56 9.01 16.78
N VAL A 485 26.30 9.01 17.23
CA VAL A 485 25.25 9.93 16.76
C VAL A 485 25.60 11.39 17.10
N ASP A 486 26.04 11.65 18.33
CA ASP A 486 26.42 12.99 18.76
C ASP A 486 27.61 13.54 17.96
N TRP A 487 28.56 12.67 17.59
CA TRP A 487 29.66 13.04 16.71
C TRP A 487 29.21 13.29 15.26
N GLY A 488 28.26 12.50 14.75
CA GLY A 488 27.71 12.62 13.40
C GLY A 488 27.09 13.98 13.10
N ARG A 489 26.48 14.63 14.11
CA ARG A 489 25.86 15.97 13.99
C ARG A 489 26.80 17.06 13.45
N ASP A 490 28.09 16.97 13.77
CA ASP A 490 29.09 17.94 13.32
C ASP A 490 29.70 17.61 11.96
N VAL A 491 29.54 16.37 11.50
CA VAL A 491 30.20 15.80 10.31
C VAL A 491 29.27 15.74 9.09
N LEU A 492 27.97 15.56 9.32
CA LEU A 492 26.98 15.45 8.26
C LEU A 492 26.58 16.82 7.70
N ALA A 493 26.37 16.86 6.38
CA ALA A 493 25.83 18.01 5.65
C ALA A 493 24.30 18.09 5.75
N ASP A 494 23.64 16.93 5.81
CA ASP A 494 22.19 16.78 5.93
C ASP A 494 21.82 15.82 7.07
N ARG A 495 20.54 15.81 7.47
CA ARG A 495 20.03 14.82 8.44
C ARG A 495 20.10 13.43 7.79
N PRO A 496 20.67 12.42 8.46
CA PRO A 496 20.74 11.08 7.91
C PRO A 496 19.35 10.45 7.82
N ARG A 497 19.17 9.48 6.92
CA ARG A 497 17.92 8.77 6.70
C ARG A 497 18.14 7.29 7.01
N HIS A 498 17.30 6.71 7.86
CA HIS A 498 17.37 5.29 8.20
C HIS A 498 16.14 4.60 7.64
N VAL A 499 16.35 3.58 6.80
CA VAL A 499 15.29 2.82 6.13
C VAL A 499 15.52 1.33 6.40
N PHE A 500 14.44 0.62 6.69
CA PHE A 500 14.44 -0.83 6.84
C PHE A 500 14.07 -1.45 5.50
N LEU A 501 14.87 -2.40 5.04
CA LEU A 501 14.70 -3.08 3.77
C LEU A 501 14.25 -4.49 4.09
N ALA A 502 13.04 -4.85 3.68
CA ALA A 502 12.46 -6.18 3.91
C ALA A 502 13.09 -7.25 3.03
#